data_AF-W1XDH2-F1
#
_entry.id   AF-W1XDH2-F1
#
_cell.length_a   1.000
_cell.length_b   1.000
_cell.length_c   1.000
_cell.angle_alpha   90.00
_cell.angle_beta   90.00
_cell.angle_gamma   90.00
#
_symmetry.space_group_name_H-M   'P 1'
#
loop_
_entity.id
_entity.type
_entity.pdbx_description
1 polymer ?
#
loop_
_entity_poly.entity_id
_entity_poly.type
_entity_poly.pdbx_seq_one_letter_code
_entity_poly.pdbx_strand_id
1 'polypeptide(L)'
;FSKTEELLLLKGSNAKMNPPLRLESDRLAVIEGLKSGVISVIATDHAPHHSDEKNAKDITKAPSGMTGLETSLSLGLTYLVEAGHLTLMQLLEKMTINPAQLYNFEAGYLAENGPADLTIF
;
A
#
# COMPACT_ATOMS: atom_id res chain seq x y z
N PHE A 1 -6.22 2.56 -1.56
CA PHE A 1 -7.20 2.76 -0.47
C PHE A 1 -7.02 4.10 0.27
N SER A 2 -5.83 4.70 0.35
CA SER A 2 -5.58 5.87 1.23
C SER A 2 -5.54 7.23 0.56
N LYS A 3 -5.35 7.32 -0.77
CA LYS A 3 -5.20 8.57 -1.54
C LYS A 3 -5.96 8.52 -2.86
N THR A 4 -6.26 9.70 -3.41
CA THR A 4 -6.92 9.93 -4.70
C THR A 4 -6.04 10.79 -5.60
N GLU A 5 -6.49 11.01 -6.84
CA GLU A 5 -5.84 11.88 -7.83
C GLU A 5 -5.62 13.32 -7.34
N GLU A 6 -6.39 13.80 -6.36
CA GLU A 6 -6.19 15.13 -5.76
C GLU A 6 -4.77 15.31 -5.22
N LEU A 7 -4.12 14.23 -4.80
CA LEU A 7 -2.75 14.28 -4.32
C LEU A 7 -1.75 14.73 -5.40
N LEU A 8 -2.02 14.48 -6.70
CA LEU A 8 -1.19 15.01 -7.79
C LEU A 8 -1.19 16.54 -7.80
N LEU A 9 -2.31 17.18 -7.48
CA LEU A 9 -2.41 18.63 -7.43
C LEU A 9 -1.60 19.21 -6.27
N LEU A 10 -1.48 18.48 -5.16
CA LEU A 10 -0.78 18.91 -3.95
C LEU A 10 0.71 18.58 -3.94
N LYS A 11 1.10 17.44 -4.55
CA LYS A 11 2.47 16.90 -4.48
C LYS A 11 3.17 16.81 -5.84
N GLY A 12 2.48 17.12 -6.92
CA GLY A 12 3.05 17.09 -8.27
C GLY A 12 3.62 15.72 -8.62
N SER A 13 4.83 15.73 -9.18
CA SER A 13 5.56 14.53 -9.58
C SER A 13 5.76 13.52 -8.44
N ASN A 14 5.83 13.95 -7.18
CA ASN A 14 5.98 13.05 -6.03
C ASN A 14 4.76 12.12 -5.81
N ALA A 15 3.61 12.46 -6.39
CA ALA A 15 2.42 11.60 -6.41
C ALA A 15 2.17 10.96 -7.79
N LYS A 16 3.09 11.11 -8.76
CA LYS A 16 3.00 10.45 -10.06
C LYS A 16 3.34 8.96 -9.91
N MET A 17 2.42 8.08 -10.29
CA MET A 17 2.52 6.63 -10.16
C MET A 17 2.17 5.91 -11.47
N ASN A 18 2.46 4.61 -11.56
CA ASN A 18 2.00 3.75 -12.64
C ASN A 18 1.57 2.38 -12.06
N PRO A 19 0.27 2.04 -12.02
CA PRO A 19 -0.88 2.81 -12.50
C PRO A 19 -1.09 4.14 -11.74
N PRO A 20 -1.76 5.16 -12.33
CA PRO A 20 -1.96 6.45 -11.68
C PRO A 20 -3.00 6.39 -10.56
N LEU A 21 -2.92 7.35 -9.62
CA LEU A 21 -3.99 7.60 -8.65
C LEU A 21 -5.29 7.98 -9.37
N ARG A 22 -6.42 7.60 -8.77
CA ARG A 22 -7.75 7.65 -9.40
C ARG A 22 -8.76 8.40 -8.54
N LEU A 23 -9.99 8.44 -9.02
CA LEU A 23 -11.12 9.12 -8.38
C LEU A 23 -11.44 8.48 -7.03
N GLU A 24 -12.21 9.21 -6.22
CA GLU A 24 -12.72 8.72 -4.95
C GLU A 24 -13.54 7.43 -5.11
N SER A 25 -14.37 7.35 -6.15
CA SER A 25 -15.15 6.15 -6.47
C SER A 25 -14.28 4.92 -6.71
N ASP A 26 -13.14 5.09 -7.39
CA ASP A 26 -12.19 4.00 -7.62
C ASP A 26 -11.49 3.59 -6.34
N ARG A 27 -11.14 4.56 -5.48
CA ARG A 27 -10.54 4.30 -4.16
C ARG A 27 -11.49 3.49 -3.28
N LEU A 28 -12.78 3.83 -3.27
CA LEU A 28 -13.82 3.09 -2.55
C LEU A 28 -14.02 1.69 -3.14
N ALA A 29 -14.00 1.54 -4.47
CA ALA A 29 -14.06 0.24 -5.11
C ALA A 29 -12.88 -0.67 -4.73
N VAL A 30 -11.67 -0.12 -4.59
CA VAL A 30 -10.51 -0.87 -4.05
C VAL A 30 -10.75 -1.32 -2.61
N ILE A 31 -11.37 -0.49 -1.77
CA ILE A 31 -11.73 -0.86 -0.39
C ILE A 31 -12.74 -2.01 -0.40
N GLU A 32 -13.77 -1.95 -1.24
CA GLU A 32 -14.72 -3.07 -1.40
C GLU A 32 -14.06 -4.34 -1.95
N GLY A 33 -13.08 -4.20 -2.84
CA GLY A 33 -12.25 -5.31 -3.32
C GLY A 33 -11.46 -6.00 -2.19
N LEU A 34 -10.92 -5.21 -1.26
CA LEU A 34 -10.23 -5.73 -0.07
C LEU A 34 -11.22 -6.42 0.90
N LYS A 35 -12.39 -5.81 1.12
CA LYS A 35 -13.45 -6.34 2.01
C LYS A 35 -14.03 -7.65 1.50
N SER A 36 -14.29 -7.74 0.20
CA SER A 36 -14.86 -8.93 -0.45
C SER A 36 -13.86 -10.07 -0.63
N GLY A 37 -12.56 -9.81 -0.44
CA GLY A 37 -11.49 -10.79 -0.67
C GLY A 37 -11.08 -10.95 -2.14
N VAL A 38 -11.66 -10.16 -3.05
CA VAL A 38 -11.20 -10.08 -4.45
C VAL A 38 -9.74 -9.63 -4.52
N ILE A 39 -9.35 -8.70 -3.64
CA ILE A 39 -7.95 -8.29 -3.45
C ILE A 39 -7.41 -8.98 -2.19
N SER A 40 -6.46 -9.90 -2.39
CA SER A 40 -5.90 -10.75 -1.33
C SER A 40 -4.61 -10.21 -0.71
N VAL A 41 -3.87 -9.32 -1.39
CA VAL A 41 -2.56 -8.84 -0.95
C VAL A 41 -2.48 -7.32 -1.02
N ILE A 42 -1.84 -6.71 -0.01
CA ILE A 42 -1.41 -5.31 -0.03
C ILE A 42 0.12 -5.29 -0.10
N ALA A 43 0.67 -4.62 -1.12
CA ALA A 43 2.09 -4.37 -1.29
C ALA A 43 2.35 -2.88 -1.54
N THR A 44 3.58 -2.42 -1.30
CA THR A 44 3.90 -0.98 -1.28
C THR A 44 4.24 -0.41 -2.64
N ASP A 45 4.70 -1.24 -3.58
CA ASP A 45 5.31 -0.81 -4.83
C ASP A 45 6.31 0.35 -4.60
N HIS A 46 7.14 0.21 -3.56
CA HIS A 46 8.08 1.25 -3.16
C HIS A 46 9.08 1.52 -4.29
N ALA A 47 8.94 2.67 -4.95
CA ALA A 47 9.72 3.05 -6.13
C ALA A 47 10.33 4.45 -5.95
N PRO A 48 11.43 4.57 -5.16
CA PRO A 48 12.13 5.83 -4.97
C PRO A 48 12.89 6.26 -6.25
N HIS A 49 13.02 7.57 -6.44
CA HIS A 49 13.86 8.19 -7.48
C HIS A 49 14.61 9.36 -6.85
N HIS A 50 15.69 9.81 -7.51
CA HIS A 50 16.44 10.96 -7.02
C HIS A 50 15.56 12.22 -7.01
N SER A 51 15.77 13.11 -6.04
CA SER A 51 14.98 14.35 -5.91
C SER A 51 15.00 15.19 -7.18
N ASP A 52 16.15 15.22 -7.87
CA ASP A 52 16.33 16.00 -9.09
C ASP A 52 15.52 15.45 -10.26
N GLU A 53 15.37 14.12 -10.35
CA GLU A 53 14.54 13.47 -11.36
C GLU A 53 13.06 13.73 -11.10
N LYS A 54 12.65 13.73 -9.83
CA LYS A 54 11.29 14.10 -9.42
C LYS A 54 11.01 15.59 -9.63
N ASN A 55 11.99 16.48 -9.45
CA ASN A 55 11.84 17.93 -9.59
C ASN A 55 11.93 18.43 -11.06
N ALA A 56 11.38 17.67 -12.01
CA ALA A 56 11.30 18.10 -13.40
C ALA A 56 10.33 19.28 -13.56
N LYS A 57 10.72 20.28 -14.38
CA LYS A 57 9.86 21.43 -14.73
C LYS A 57 8.55 21.01 -15.41
N ASP A 58 8.58 19.87 -16.11
CA ASP A 58 7.45 19.25 -16.79
C ASP A 58 7.18 17.90 -16.13
N ILE A 59 6.04 17.78 -15.46
CA ILE A 59 5.62 16.57 -14.74
C ILE A 59 5.52 15.35 -15.66
N THR A 60 5.27 15.54 -16.96
CA THR A 60 5.21 14.43 -17.91
C THR A 60 6.56 13.74 -18.07
N LYS A 61 7.67 14.46 -17.82
CA LYS A 61 9.05 13.97 -17.89
C LYS A 61 9.58 13.40 -16.57
N ALA A 62 8.96 13.72 -15.43
CA ALA A 62 9.34 13.14 -14.15
C ALA A 62 9.05 11.63 -14.13
N PRO A 63 9.89 10.77 -13.52
CA PRO A 63 9.59 9.35 -13.43
C PRO A 63 8.39 9.07 -12.51
N SER A 64 7.63 8.03 -12.82
CA SER A 64 6.59 7.49 -11.94
C SER A 64 7.20 6.69 -10.80
N GLY A 65 6.68 6.86 -9.60
CA GLY A 65 7.14 6.16 -8.39
C GLY A 65 6.96 7.01 -7.15
N MET A 66 6.55 6.38 -6.04
CA MET A 66 6.35 7.01 -4.75
C MET A 66 7.02 6.19 -3.65
N THR A 67 7.44 6.87 -2.58
CA THR A 67 7.91 6.20 -1.38
C THR A 67 6.73 5.81 -0.49
N GLY A 68 6.77 4.59 0.07
CA GLY A 68 5.64 4.06 0.85
C GLY A 68 5.96 2.84 1.71
N LEU A 69 7.23 2.39 1.73
CA LEU A 69 7.64 1.21 2.49
C LEU A 69 7.33 1.35 3.98
N GLU A 70 7.78 2.45 4.57
CA GLU A 70 7.69 2.72 6.02
C GLU A 70 6.25 3.02 6.49
N THR A 71 5.40 3.54 5.60
CA THR A 71 4.06 4.04 5.97
C THR A 71 2.94 3.06 5.65
N SER A 72 3.24 1.91 5.04
CA SER A 72 2.21 0.96 4.59
C SER A 72 1.31 0.48 5.73
N LEU A 73 1.91 0.03 6.84
CA LEU A 73 1.16 -0.48 8.00
C LEU A 73 0.29 0.61 8.64
N SER A 74 0.85 1.79 8.91
CA SER A 74 0.10 2.88 9.53
C SER A 74 -1.03 3.38 8.65
N LEU A 75 -0.84 3.46 7.32
CA LEU A 75 -1.92 3.76 6.40
C LEU A 75 -3.03 2.70 6.43
N GLY A 76 -2.66 1.41 6.51
CA GLY A 76 -3.64 0.33 6.65
C GLY A 76 -4.43 0.45 7.96
N LEU A 77 -3.74 0.65 9.08
CA LEU A 77 -4.37 0.83 10.39
C LEU A 77 -5.35 2.02 10.40
N THR A 78 -4.92 3.19 9.93
CA THR A 78 -5.78 4.40 9.95
C THR A 78 -6.93 4.32 8.94
N TYR A 79 -6.65 3.99 7.67
CA TYR A 79 -7.65 4.13 6.61
C TYR A 79 -8.48 2.87 6.36
N LEU A 80 -8.10 1.72 6.90
CA LEU A 80 -8.87 0.48 6.75
C LEU A 80 -9.40 -0.03 8.09
N VAL A 81 -8.59 -0.02 9.16
CA VAL A 81 -9.00 -0.60 10.44
C VAL A 81 -9.77 0.39 11.30
N GLU A 82 -9.18 1.54 11.62
CA GLU A 82 -9.82 2.60 12.41
C GLU A 82 -11.08 3.14 11.71
N ALA A 83 -11.04 3.25 10.38
CA ALA A 83 -12.20 3.60 9.56
C ALA A 83 -13.31 2.53 9.52
N GLY A 84 -13.08 1.33 10.06
CA GLY A 84 -14.08 0.26 10.15
C GLY A 84 -14.30 -0.54 8.88
N HIS A 85 -13.39 -0.48 7.90
CA HIS A 85 -13.50 -1.26 6.67
C HIS A 85 -12.99 -2.69 6.81
N LEU A 86 -11.94 -2.92 7.59
CA LEU A 86 -11.36 -4.24 7.88
C LEU A 86 -11.12 -4.39 9.39
N THR A 87 -11.17 -5.62 9.90
CA THR A 87 -10.59 -5.94 11.20
C THR A 87 -9.06 -5.91 11.12
N LEU A 88 -8.38 -5.78 12.27
CA LEU A 88 -6.92 -5.88 12.33
C LEU A 88 -6.42 -7.19 11.70
N MET A 89 -7.07 -8.31 12.01
CA MET A 89 -6.68 -9.62 11.47
C MET A 89 -6.82 -9.68 9.95
N GLN A 90 -7.87 -9.09 9.38
CA GLN A 90 -8.04 -9.02 7.92
C GLN A 90 -6.99 -8.14 7.24
N LEU A 91 -6.53 -7.06 7.89
CA LEU A 91 -5.41 -6.26 7.39
C LEU A 91 -4.12 -7.07 7.42
N LEU A 92 -3.79 -7.68 8.57
CA LEU A 92 -2.58 -8.48 8.73
C LEU A 92 -2.55 -9.64 7.74
N GLU A 93 -3.67 -10.33 7.54
CA GLU A 93 -3.80 -11.42 6.57
C GLU A 93 -3.30 -10.99 5.17
N LYS A 94 -3.72 -9.80 4.71
CA LYS A 94 -3.37 -9.23 3.40
C LYS A 94 -1.92 -8.74 3.30
N MET A 95 -1.25 -8.51 4.42
CA MET A 95 0.11 -7.96 4.47
C MET A 95 1.16 -9.00 4.86
N THR A 96 0.76 -10.11 5.50
CA THR A 96 1.68 -11.12 6.05
C THR A 96 1.47 -12.50 5.42
N ILE A 97 0.43 -13.23 5.83
CA ILE A 97 0.27 -14.64 5.47
C ILE A 97 -0.11 -14.83 3.99
N ASN A 98 -0.95 -13.96 3.42
CA ASN A 98 -1.34 -14.07 2.01
C ASN A 98 -0.15 -13.89 1.04
N PRO A 99 0.70 -12.85 1.18
CA PRO A 99 1.90 -12.77 0.34
C PRO A 99 2.89 -13.92 0.62
N ALA A 100 3.04 -14.36 1.88
CA ALA A 100 3.91 -15.50 2.19
C ALA A 100 3.43 -16.79 1.51
N GLN A 101 2.13 -17.09 1.55
CA GLN A 101 1.53 -18.24 0.87
C GLN A 101 1.68 -18.13 -0.65
N LEU A 102 1.45 -16.96 -1.23
CA LEU A 102 1.58 -16.73 -2.67
C LEU A 102 2.98 -17.08 -3.20
N TYR A 103 4.02 -16.76 -2.43
CA TYR A 103 5.41 -17.04 -2.79
C TYR A 103 5.98 -18.33 -2.17
N ASN A 104 5.17 -19.08 -1.42
CA ASN A 104 5.58 -20.27 -0.66
C ASN A 104 6.74 -19.99 0.32
N PHE A 105 6.69 -18.86 1.02
CA PHE A 105 7.64 -18.53 2.07
C PHE A 105 7.24 -19.14 3.41
N GLU A 106 8.22 -19.62 4.15
CA GLU A 106 8.06 -19.95 5.56
C GLU A 106 8.06 -18.64 6.38
N ALA A 107 6.97 -17.88 6.31
CA ALA A 107 6.83 -16.57 6.94
C ALA A 107 5.34 -16.19 7.15
N GLY A 108 5.09 -15.07 7.82
CA GLY A 108 3.76 -14.48 7.94
C GLY A 108 2.82 -15.13 8.96
N TYR A 109 3.33 -16.01 9.81
CA TYR A 109 2.60 -16.68 10.89
C TYR A 109 3.40 -16.64 12.21
N LEU A 110 2.72 -16.90 13.33
CA LEU A 110 3.33 -17.07 14.64
C LEU A 110 3.04 -18.47 15.16
N ALA A 111 4.08 -19.26 15.40
CA ALA A 111 3.99 -20.59 15.99
C ALA A 111 5.28 -20.94 16.74
N GLU A 112 5.20 -21.87 17.68
CA GLU A 112 6.40 -22.45 18.30
C GLU A 112 7.30 -23.06 17.23
N ASN A 113 8.61 -22.83 17.36
CA ASN A 113 9.63 -23.24 16.40
C ASN A 113 9.50 -22.62 14.98
N GLY A 114 8.63 -21.62 14.79
CA GLY A 114 8.52 -20.87 13.54
C GLY A 114 9.49 -19.68 13.45
N PRO A 115 9.46 -18.94 12.34
CA PRO A 115 10.28 -17.74 12.12
C PRO A 115 9.99 -16.67 13.18
N ALA A 116 11.03 -16.10 13.77
CA ALA A 116 10.93 -14.99 14.72
C ALA A 116 10.77 -13.63 14.02
N ASP A 117 9.89 -13.56 13.01
CA ASP A 117 9.59 -12.33 12.25
C ASP A 117 8.32 -11.68 12.80
N LEU A 118 8.50 -10.65 13.60
CA LEU A 118 7.43 -9.98 14.33
C LEU A 118 7.71 -8.50 14.52
N THR A 119 6.64 -7.72 14.61
CA THR A 119 6.69 -6.28 14.88
C THR A 119 5.69 -5.93 15.99
N ILE A 120 6.05 -4.93 16.81
CA ILE A 120 5.22 -4.42 17.91
C ILE A 120 4.90 -2.97 17.57
N PHE A 121 3.62 -2.61 17.57
CA PHE A 121 3.11 -1.30 17.17
C PHE A 121 1.89 -0.89 18.02
#